data_AF-A0A8J9VI11-F1
#
_entry.id   AF-A0A8J9VI11-F1
#
_cell.length_a   1.000
_cell.length_b   1.000
_cell.length_c   1.000
_cell.angle_alpha   90.00
_cell.angle_beta   90.00
_cell.angle_gamma   90.00
#
_symmetry.space_group_name_H-M   'P 1'
#
loop_
_entity.id
_entity.type
_entity.pdbx_description
1 polymer ?
#
loop_
_entity_poly.entity_id
_entity_poly.type
_entity_poly.pdbx_seq_one_letter_code
_entity_poly.pdbx_strand_id
1 'polypeptide(L)'
;MDLLIKSLNKNKIIKETNGSGLIENLCCDTRKEECLNRTCNLCFNKVVEYEEFRNDVPIKYFEWAAKTEKYSVNGIEKASKKTSKRELQGLPLHLITKLEKSLPRYFKHCLNIVQQYKSINELKKSLTPREVLIHMDFSENYITKFHEEVQARHFGGSPELITLHSSVSYFLDADTGTYKINSMCTISDYNKHDAQAIWAHIIPIIERLKDFTTDIDTIHFLTDSPSSQYRNRKIFFIISQLQQQFPNLNNVTWNYLESGHGKGAPDGIGAVIKRTADACVRFGQDVGTLEDFWNVIKAKMKNIEIHIITKKDIEDRKIPQNVNIFKGTMSVHQVLWSSNNLRMTFRKLSCFFCQNGIECSHGYHLGYMDVPQTIIELEEELLNDFLETNTTPEIINEITNSPEILNSTSQATHASLNCENQEGQSQNVIEANAKSTTTKVVKILSDVRLHWSNTPFYINTPSSSRTPPFKNFYALPLTKKQKIKTKTSIEMRIETDGTKNKENEDDDDFKIF
;
A
#
# COMPACT_ATOMS: atom_id res chain seq x y z
N MET A 1 -17.83 -10.82 -7.60
CA MET A 1 -19.02 -10.39 -8.38
C MET A 1 -18.71 -10.35 -9.87
N ASP A 2 -17.63 -9.71 -10.31
CA ASP A 2 -17.32 -9.56 -11.75
C ASP A 2 -17.24 -10.87 -12.54
N LEU A 3 -16.74 -11.96 -11.96
CA LEU A 3 -16.71 -13.25 -12.64
C LEU A 3 -18.12 -13.78 -12.97
N LEU A 4 -19.11 -13.50 -12.09
CA LEU A 4 -20.52 -13.83 -12.33
C LEU A 4 -21.11 -12.92 -13.41
N ILE A 5 -20.85 -11.61 -13.34
CA ILE A 5 -21.32 -10.63 -14.33
C ILE A 5 -20.80 -10.98 -15.72
N LYS A 6 -19.49 -11.23 -15.86
CA LYS A 6 -18.87 -11.67 -17.13
C LYS A 6 -19.52 -12.93 -17.68
N SER A 7 -19.88 -13.88 -16.82
CA SER A 7 -20.56 -15.11 -17.23
C SER A 7 -21.99 -14.86 -17.73
N LEU A 8 -22.77 -14.05 -17.01
CA LEU A 8 -24.13 -13.70 -17.41
C LEU A 8 -24.14 -12.90 -18.71
N ASN A 9 -23.20 -11.96 -18.86
CA ASN A 9 -23.02 -11.16 -20.08
C ASN A 9 -22.61 -12.02 -21.29
N LYS A 10 -21.66 -12.95 -21.13
CA LYS A 10 -21.26 -13.88 -22.19
C LYS A 10 -22.44 -14.71 -22.72
N ASN A 11 -23.41 -15.01 -21.86
CA ASN A 11 -24.65 -15.72 -22.23
C ASN A 11 -25.80 -14.76 -22.61
N LYS A 12 -25.51 -13.47 -22.80
CA LYS A 12 -26.46 -12.41 -23.19
C LYS A 12 -27.65 -12.25 -22.24
N ILE A 13 -27.48 -12.58 -20.96
CA ILE A 13 -28.52 -12.44 -19.93
C ILE A 13 -28.57 -11.01 -19.38
N ILE A 14 -27.42 -10.32 -19.33
CA ILE A 14 -27.30 -8.91 -18.91
C ILE A 14 -26.38 -8.17 -19.90
N LYS A 15 -26.54 -6.83 -19.98
CA LYS A 15 -25.75 -5.98 -20.89
C LYS A 15 -24.38 -5.63 -20.33
N GLU A 16 -24.26 -5.57 -19.01
CA GLU A 16 -23.11 -5.06 -18.29
C GLU A 16 -21.98 -6.09 -18.24
N THR A 17 -20.74 -5.62 -18.43
CA THR A 17 -19.55 -6.48 -18.53
C THR A 17 -18.79 -6.62 -17.22
N ASN A 18 -19.07 -5.75 -16.25
CA ASN A 18 -18.41 -5.68 -14.95
C ASN A 18 -19.31 -4.96 -13.92
N GLY A 19 -18.90 -5.00 -12.64
CA GLY A 19 -19.62 -4.40 -11.54
C GLY A 19 -19.72 -2.87 -11.61
N SER A 20 -18.70 -2.19 -12.15
CA SER A 20 -18.74 -0.73 -12.32
C SER A 20 -19.85 -0.31 -13.28
N GLY A 21 -19.96 -0.96 -14.46
CA GLY A 21 -21.05 -0.71 -15.40
C GLY A 21 -22.42 -1.05 -14.81
N LEU A 22 -22.51 -2.10 -13.98
CA LEU A 22 -23.74 -2.44 -13.27
C LEU A 22 -24.17 -1.33 -12.29
N ILE A 23 -23.22 -0.78 -11.52
CA ILE A 23 -23.51 0.31 -10.57
C ILE A 23 -23.84 1.62 -11.30
N GLU A 24 -23.19 1.92 -12.42
CA GLU A 24 -23.52 3.06 -13.27
C GLU A 24 -24.96 3.02 -13.78
N ASN A 25 -25.48 1.84 -14.13
CA ASN A 25 -26.86 1.68 -14.54
C ASN A 25 -27.85 1.78 -13.36
N LEU A 26 -27.49 1.24 -12.20
CA LEU A 26 -28.33 1.18 -11.02
C LEU A 26 -28.37 2.47 -10.19
N CYS A 27 -27.40 3.37 -10.36
CA CYS A 27 -27.32 4.66 -9.66
C CYS A 27 -27.54 5.84 -10.62
N CYS A 28 -28.09 6.95 -10.13
CA CYS A 28 -28.06 8.21 -10.89
C CYS A 28 -26.67 8.85 -10.89
N ASP A 29 -25.93 8.66 -9.79
CA ASP A 29 -24.57 9.13 -9.62
C ASP A 29 -23.83 8.15 -8.70
N THR A 30 -22.77 7.53 -9.20
CA THR A 30 -21.97 6.52 -8.48
C THR A 30 -21.08 7.12 -7.40
N ARG A 31 -21.02 8.45 -7.27
CA ARG A 31 -20.28 9.18 -6.24
C ARG A 31 -21.18 9.73 -5.13
N LYS A 32 -22.50 9.63 -5.27
CA LYS A 32 -23.45 10.08 -4.24
C LYS A 32 -23.73 8.99 -3.23
N GLU A 33 -23.52 9.32 -1.97
CA GLU A 33 -23.80 8.43 -0.83
C GLU A 33 -25.27 7.96 -0.82
N GLU A 34 -26.22 8.84 -1.14
CA GLU A 34 -27.65 8.50 -1.20
C GLU A 34 -27.98 7.44 -2.27
N CYS A 35 -27.27 7.50 -3.42
CA CYS A 35 -27.46 6.53 -4.51
C CYS A 35 -26.93 5.15 -4.10
N LEU A 36 -25.74 5.11 -3.49
CA LEU A 36 -25.10 3.87 -3.05
C LEU A 36 -25.75 3.26 -1.81
N ASN A 37 -26.34 4.08 -0.92
CA ASN A 37 -27.15 3.63 0.21
C ASN A 37 -28.59 3.25 -0.17
N ARG A 38 -28.98 3.39 -1.44
CA ARG A 38 -30.34 3.11 -1.93
C ARG A 38 -31.42 3.96 -1.26
N THR A 39 -31.10 5.19 -0.86
CA THR A 39 -32.04 6.17 -0.31
C THR A 39 -32.37 7.30 -1.29
N CYS A 40 -31.75 7.33 -2.46
CA CYS A 40 -32.03 8.32 -3.50
C CYS A 40 -33.39 8.10 -4.16
N ASN A 41 -34.25 9.13 -4.11
CA ASN A 41 -35.62 9.10 -4.67
C ASN A 41 -35.69 8.78 -6.18
N LEU A 42 -34.60 8.92 -6.93
CA LEU A 42 -34.56 8.69 -8.38
C LEU A 42 -34.13 7.26 -8.75
N CYS A 43 -33.23 6.64 -7.97
CA CYS A 43 -32.65 5.34 -8.33
C CYS A 43 -32.89 4.22 -7.31
N PHE A 44 -33.54 4.48 -6.17
CA PHE A 44 -33.74 3.47 -5.12
C PHE A 44 -34.50 2.22 -5.60
N ASN A 45 -35.39 2.37 -6.58
CA ASN A 45 -36.17 1.28 -7.18
C ASN A 45 -35.54 0.66 -8.43
N LYS A 46 -34.39 1.16 -8.91
CA LYS A 46 -33.73 0.57 -10.08
C LYS A 46 -33.24 -0.84 -9.76
N VAL A 47 -33.57 -1.80 -10.61
CA VAL A 47 -33.12 -3.20 -10.51
C VAL A 47 -32.28 -3.55 -11.73
N VAL A 48 -31.59 -4.69 -11.68
CA VAL A 48 -30.83 -5.19 -12.83
C VAL A 48 -31.80 -5.57 -13.94
N GLU A 49 -31.52 -5.11 -15.16
CA GLU A 49 -32.30 -5.50 -16.34
C GLU A 49 -31.76 -6.81 -16.89
N TYR A 50 -32.67 -7.79 -17.07
CA TYR A 50 -32.33 -9.09 -17.64
C TYR A 50 -33.00 -9.25 -19.00
N GLU A 51 -32.24 -9.74 -19.97
CA GLU A 51 -32.74 -10.14 -21.29
C GLU A 51 -33.37 -11.54 -21.23
N GLU A 52 -34.12 -11.94 -22.27
CA GLU A 52 -34.75 -13.26 -22.32
C GLU A 52 -33.70 -14.39 -22.34
N PHE A 53 -33.89 -15.41 -21.48
CA PHE A 53 -32.96 -16.53 -21.37
C PHE A 53 -33.67 -17.86 -21.13
N ARG A 54 -32.99 -18.94 -21.51
CA ARG A 54 -33.38 -20.32 -21.21
C ARG A 54 -32.87 -20.76 -19.85
N ASN A 55 -33.75 -21.20 -18.97
CA ASN A 55 -33.38 -21.64 -17.62
C ASN A 55 -33.32 -23.17 -17.45
N ASP A 56 -33.38 -23.92 -18.54
CA ASP A 56 -33.33 -25.38 -18.56
C ASP A 56 -31.91 -25.93 -18.83
N VAL A 57 -31.00 -25.07 -19.31
CA VAL A 57 -29.62 -25.45 -19.63
C VAL A 57 -28.64 -24.76 -18.67
N PRO A 58 -27.81 -25.53 -17.93
CA PRO A 58 -26.76 -24.96 -17.10
C PRO A 58 -25.72 -24.20 -17.93
N ILE A 59 -25.27 -23.06 -17.44
CA ILE A 59 -24.17 -22.29 -18.02
C ILE A 59 -22.92 -22.41 -17.16
N LYS A 60 -21.75 -22.34 -17.82
CA LYS A 60 -20.45 -22.33 -17.16
C LYS A 60 -20.15 -20.94 -16.59
N TYR A 61 -19.64 -20.88 -15.37
CA TYR A 61 -19.22 -19.64 -14.72
C TYR A 61 -17.99 -19.87 -13.84
N PHE A 62 -17.35 -18.78 -13.42
CA PHE A 62 -16.14 -18.85 -12.58
C PHE A 62 -16.34 -18.20 -11.23
N GLU A 63 -15.69 -18.73 -10.21
CA GLU A 63 -15.61 -18.13 -8.87
C GLU A 63 -14.23 -18.29 -8.24
N TRP A 64 -13.89 -17.35 -7.35
CA TRP A 64 -12.73 -17.48 -6.49
C TRP A 64 -13.04 -18.47 -5.36
N ALA A 65 -12.27 -19.54 -5.28
CA ALA A 65 -12.37 -20.55 -4.23
C ALA A 65 -11.02 -20.71 -3.53
N ALA A 66 -11.03 -20.71 -2.20
CA ALA A 66 -9.84 -21.01 -1.41
C ALA A 66 -9.68 -22.53 -1.26
N LYS A 67 -8.52 -23.04 -1.64
CA LYS A 67 -8.13 -24.44 -1.48
C LYS A 67 -6.93 -24.51 -0.54
N THR A 68 -7.00 -25.37 0.46
CA THR A 68 -5.85 -25.65 1.33
C THR A 68 -4.99 -26.72 0.67
N GLU A 69 -3.75 -26.40 0.34
CA GLU A 69 -2.77 -27.33 -0.19
C GLU A 69 -1.69 -27.56 0.87
N LYS A 70 -1.44 -28.83 1.19
CA LYS A 70 -0.35 -29.23 2.07
C LYS A 70 0.93 -29.37 1.26
N TYR A 71 2.04 -28.87 1.79
CA TYR A 71 3.37 -29.00 1.21
C TYR A 71 4.38 -29.23 2.34
N SER A 72 5.46 -29.96 2.05
CA SER A 72 6.52 -30.22 3.02
C SER A 72 7.70 -29.29 2.76
N VAL A 73 8.15 -28.59 3.79
CA VAL A 73 9.42 -27.84 3.76
C VAL A 73 10.27 -28.39 4.89
N ASN A 74 11.45 -28.93 4.55
CA ASN A 74 12.39 -29.52 5.51
C ASN A 74 11.73 -30.59 6.41
N GLY A 75 10.82 -31.41 5.87
CA GLY A 75 10.13 -32.47 6.62
C GLY A 75 8.94 -32.01 7.47
N ILE A 76 8.67 -30.70 7.55
CA ILE A 76 7.53 -30.15 8.28
C ILE A 76 6.37 -29.95 7.31
N GLU A 77 5.23 -30.61 7.58
CA GLU A 77 3.98 -30.35 6.85
C GLU A 77 3.51 -28.92 7.15
N LYS A 78 3.46 -28.09 6.11
CA LYS A 78 2.84 -26.78 6.11
C LYS A 78 1.60 -26.80 5.25
N ALA A 79 0.57 -26.05 5.64
CA ALA A 79 -0.62 -25.85 4.84
C ALA A 79 -0.60 -24.41 4.29
N SER A 80 -0.76 -24.27 2.98
CA SER A 80 -0.99 -22.98 2.34
C SER A 80 -2.43 -22.91 1.84
N LYS A 81 -3.11 -21.79 2.10
CA LYS A 81 -4.44 -21.52 1.57
C LYS A 81 -4.28 -20.75 0.26
N LYS A 82 -4.44 -21.44 -0.86
CA LYS A 82 -4.32 -20.87 -2.21
C LYS A 82 -5.70 -20.52 -2.74
N THR A 83 -5.93 -19.26 -3.07
CA THR A 83 -7.14 -18.84 -3.78
C THR A 83 -6.95 -19.10 -5.26
N SER A 84 -7.89 -19.83 -5.87
CA SER A 84 -7.84 -20.19 -7.29
C SER A 84 -9.18 -19.91 -7.95
N LYS A 85 -9.13 -19.61 -9.25
CA LYS A 85 -10.32 -19.44 -10.07
C LYS A 85 -10.85 -20.83 -10.43
N ARG A 86 -12.06 -21.15 -9.99
CA ARG A 86 -12.72 -22.44 -10.21
C ARG A 86 -13.83 -22.29 -11.24
N GLU A 87 -13.84 -23.17 -12.25
CA GLU A 87 -14.97 -23.31 -13.17
C GLU A 87 -16.09 -24.13 -12.50
N LEU A 88 -17.31 -23.64 -12.61
CA LEU A 88 -18.54 -24.25 -12.08
C LEU A 88 -19.63 -24.21 -13.16
N GLN A 89 -20.71 -24.97 -12.94
CA GLN A 89 -21.91 -24.94 -13.78
C GLN A 89 -23.14 -24.68 -12.92
N GLY A 90 -24.12 -23.95 -13.45
CA GLY A 90 -25.37 -23.67 -12.76
C GLY A 90 -26.43 -23.11 -13.69
N LEU A 91 -27.70 -23.24 -13.30
CA LEU A 91 -28.81 -22.67 -14.06
C LEU A 91 -28.79 -21.14 -14.01
N PRO A 92 -29.11 -20.43 -15.12
CA PRO A 92 -29.13 -18.97 -15.18
C PRO A 92 -29.85 -18.28 -14.02
N LEU A 93 -31.04 -18.75 -13.63
CA LEU A 93 -31.82 -18.15 -12.53
C LEU A 93 -31.09 -18.25 -11.18
N HIS A 94 -30.34 -19.33 -10.95
CA HIS A 94 -29.52 -19.48 -9.75
C HIS A 94 -28.39 -18.45 -9.71
N LEU A 95 -27.74 -18.21 -10.86
CA LEU A 95 -26.67 -17.22 -10.98
C LEU A 95 -27.21 -15.78 -10.82
N ILE A 96 -28.40 -15.49 -11.37
CA ILE A 96 -29.11 -14.22 -11.18
C ILE A 96 -29.39 -13.99 -9.68
N THR A 97 -29.98 -14.99 -9.00
CA THR A 97 -30.25 -14.90 -7.56
C THR A 97 -28.95 -14.68 -6.77
N LYS A 98 -27.84 -15.29 -7.19
CA LYS A 98 -26.53 -15.12 -6.57
C LYS A 98 -25.97 -13.71 -6.77
N LEU A 99 -26.12 -13.15 -7.97
CA LEU A 99 -25.77 -11.76 -8.27
C LEU A 99 -26.56 -10.82 -7.36
N GLU A 100 -27.89 -10.94 -7.34
CA GLU A 100 -28.78 -10.08 -6.56
C GLU A 100 -28.49 -10.13 -5.06
N LYS A 101 -28.29 -11.33 -4.50
CA LYS A 101 -27.89 -11.48 -3.09
C LYS A 101 -26.54 -10.83 -2.78
N SER A 102 -25.67 -10.67 -3.76
CA SER A 102 -24.36 -10.02 -3.59
C SER A 102 -24.39 -8.50 -3.78
N LEU A 103 -25.45 -7.95 -4.40
CA LEU A 103 -25.57 -6.51 -4.66
C LEU A 103 -25.49 -5.65 -3.40
N PRO A 104 -26.24 -5.90 -2.30
CA PRO A 104 -26.18 -5.04 -1.11
C PRO A 104 -24.76 -4.90 -0.54
N ARG A 105 -24.00 -6.01 -0.54
CA ARG A 105 -22.60 -6.00 -0.10
C ARG A 105 -21.72 -5.18 -1.04
N TYR A 106 -21.94 -5.27 -2.35
CA TYR A 106 -21.18 -4.50 -3.33
C TYR A 106 -21.50 -3.01 -3.29
N PHE A 107 -22.78 -2.63 -3.15
CA PHE A 107 -23.19 -1.24 -2.92
C PHE A 107 -22.51 -0.65 -1.68
N LYS A 108 -22.50 -1.39 -0.56
CA LYS A 108 -21.80 -0.99 0.66
C LYS A 108 -20.29 -0.83 0.44
N HIS A 109 -19.67 -1.74 -0.30
CA HIS A 109 -18.27 -1.63 -0.67
C HIS A 109 -18.00 -0.38 -1.51
N CYS A 110 -18.80 -0.10 -2.54
CA CYS A 110 -18.72 1.13 -3.33
C CYS A 110 -18.90 2.39 -2.46
N LEU A 111 -19.86 2.38 -1.54
CA LEU A 111 -20.07 3.47 -0.59
C LEU A 111 -18.84 3.72 0.28
N ASN A 112 -18.26 2.65 0.83
CA ASN A 112 -17.07 2.76 1.67
C ASN A 112 -15.90 3.37 0.88
N ILE A 113 -15.69 2.98 -0.38
CA ILE A 113 -14.67 3.59 -1.26
C ILE A 113 -14.88 5.10 -1.35
N VAL A 114 -16.09 5.52 -1.74
CA VAL A 114 -16.43 6.94 -1.90
C VAL A 114 -16.21 7.70 -0.60
N GLN A 115 -16.67 7.15 0.52
CA GLN A 115 -16.57 7.81 1.82
C GLN A 115 -15.14 7.88 2.33
N GLN A 116 -14.34 6.81 2.20
CA GLN A 116 -12.94 6.82 2.61
C GLN A 116 -12.15 7.86 1.82
N TYR A 117 -12.28 7.91 0.49
CA TYR A 117 -11.61 8.92 -0.32
C TYR A 117 -12.07 10.34 0.01
N LYS A 118 -13.37 10.55 0.25
CA LYS A 118 -13.92 11.83 0.68
C LYS A 118 -13.30 12.27 2.01
N SER A 119 -13.34 11.42 3.03
CA SER A 119 -12.78 11.72 4.35
C SER A 119 -11.29 12.01 4.32
N ILE A 120 -10.50 11.25 3.54
CA ILE A 120 -9.05 11.49 3.41
C ILE A 120 -8.75 12.77 2.63
N ASN A 121 -9.54 13.10 1.61
CA ASN A 121 -9.38 14.36 0.89
C ASN A 121 -9.71 15.57 1.77
N GLU A 122 -10.73 15.48 2.63
CA GLU A 122 -11.01 16.52 3.61
C GLU A 122 -9.91 16.63 4.65
N LEU A 123 -9.39 15.51 5.17
CA LEU A 123 -8.22 15.50 6.05
C LEU A 123 -7.04 16.25 5.42
N LYS A 124 -6.69 15.94 4.17
CA LYS A 124 -5.57 16.60 3.47
C LYS A 124 -5.73 18.12 3.38
N LYS A 125 -6.96 18.62 3.30
CA LYS A 125 -7.27 20.06 3.24
C LYS A 125 -7.26 20.70 4.62
N SER A 126 -7.52 19.94 5.68
CA SER A 126 -7.65 20.43 7.06
C SER A 126 -6.40 20.19 7.90
N LEU A 127 -5.31 19.66 7.33
CA LEU A 127 -4.06 19.42 8.05
C LEU A 127 -3.58 20.71 8.72
N THR A 128 -3.16 20.60 9.97
CA THR A 128 -2.45 21.66 10.68
C THR A 128 -0.92 21.50 10.56
N PRO A 129 -0.12 22.53 10.90
CA PRO A 129 1.35 22.41 10.94
C PRO A 129 1.91 21.34 11.88
N ARG A 130 1.09 20.84 12.81
CA ARG A 130 1.45 19.79 13.79
C ARG A 130 0.97 18.40 13.37
N GLU A 131 0.33 18.31 12.21
CA GLU A 131 -0.25 17.10 11.65
C GLU A 131 0.47 16.68 10.37
N VAL A 132 0.59 15.37 10.19
CA VAL A 132 1.08 14.77 8.94
C VAL A 132 0.20 13.60 8.53
N LEU A 133 -0.09 13.51 7.23
CA LEU A 133 -0.67 12.32 6.62
C LEU A 133 0.42 11.54 5.89
N ILE A 134 0.69 10.31 6.33
CA ILE A 134 1.64 9.39 5.72
C ILE A 134 0.86 8.31 4.97
N HIS A 135 0.86 8.38 3.65
CA HIS A 135 0.33 7.34 2.78
C HIS A 135 1.45 6.35 2.45
N MET A 136 1.28 5.06 2.73
CA MET A 136 2.31 4.05 2.52
C MET A 136 1.75 2.74 1.98
N ASP A 137 2.56 2.04 1.21
CA ASP A 137 2.29 0.69 0.74
C ASP A 137 3.60 -0.06 0.42
N PHE A 138 3.53 -1.39 0.46
CA PHE A 138 4.57 -2.24 -0.09
C PHE A 138 4.39 -2.37 -1.59
N SER A 139 5.43 -2.00 -2.34
CA SER A 139 5.51 -2.36 -3.75
C SER A 139 5.90 -3.83 -3.89
N GLU A 140 5.51 -4.45 -5.01
CA GLU A 140 6.06 -5.76 -5.36
C GLU A 140 7.59 -5.72 -5.34
N ASN A 141 8.19 -6.75 -4.75
CA ASN A 141 9.63 -6.86 -4.63
C ASN A 141 10.33 -6.71 -5.98
N TYR A 142 11.44 -5.97 -5.99
CA TYR A 142 12.29 -5.86 -7.16
C TYR A 142 13.14 -7.12 -7.29
N ILE A 143 13.09 -7.76 -8.45
CA ILE A 143 13.97 -8.88 -8.81
C ILE A 143 15.26 -8.26 -9.34
N THR A 144 16.40 -8.55 -8.71
CA THR A 144 17.72 -8.08 -9.15
C THR A 144 18.05 -8.57 -10.56
N LYS A 145 18.73 -7.75 -11.37
CA LYS A 145 18.98 -8.02 -12.78
C LYS A 145 20.41 -7.63 -13.17
N PHE A 146 21.02 -8.43 -14.02
CA PHE A 146 22.30 -8.14 -14.66
C PHE A 146 22.03 -7.73 -16.10
N HIS A 147 22.89 -6.88 -16.66
CA HIS A 147 22.80 -6.44 -18.05
C HIS A 147 22.92 -7.63 -19.01
N GLU A 148 23.88 -8.51 -18.73
CA GLU A 148 24.05 -9.80 -19.41
C GLU A 148 23.84 -10.92 -18.40
N GLU A 149 23.10 -11.95 -18.80
CA GLU A 149 22.71 -13.03 -17.89
C GLU A 149 23.92 -13.92 -17.57
N VAL A 150 24.36 -13.90 -16.30
CA VAL A 150 25.48 -14.71 -15.83
C VAL A 150 25.07 -16.19 -15.90
N GLN A 151 25.91 -17.04 -16.50
CA GLN A 151 25.64 -18.49 -16.65
C GLN A 151 25.22 -19.18 -15.34
N ALA A 152 25.78 -18.78 -14.19
CA ALA A 152 25.41 -19.33 -12.87
C ALA A 152 23.92 -19.11 -12.50
N ARG A 153 23.29 -18.06 -13.03
CA ARG A 153 21.86 -17.77 -12.83
C ARG A 153 20.97 -18.74 -13.60
N HIS A 154 21.43 -19.17 -14.78
CA HIS A 154 20.76 -20.22 -15.56
C HIS A 154 20.81 -21.60 -14.88
N PHE A 155 21.80 -21.86 -14.01
CA PHE A 155 21.99 -23.14 -13.32
C PHE A 155 21.44 -23.19 -11.88
N GLY A 156 20.52 -22.29 -11.52
CA GLY A 156 19.70 -22.43 -10.30
C GLY A 156 19.95 -21.43 -9.17
N GLY A 157 20.73 -20.37 -9.40
CA GLY A 157 20.80 -19.23 -8.48
C GLY A 157 19.52 -18.39 -8.54
N SER A 158 18.66 -18.46 -7.52
CA SER A 158 17.49 -17.57 -7.42
C SER A 158 17.95 -16.11 -7.35
N PRO A 159 17.32 -15.19 -8.11
CA PRO A 159 17.64 -13.78 -8.01
C PRO A 159 17.34 -13.25 -6.60
N GLU A 160 18.21 -12.39 -6.08
CA GLU A 160 17.92 -11.64 -4.86
C GLU A 160 16.69 -10.76 -5.09
N LEU A 161 15.83 -10.70 -4.07
CA LEU A 161 14.62 -9.89 -4.06
C LEU A 161 14.81 -8.73 -3.12
N ILE A 162 14.55 -7.51 -3.59
CA ILE A 162 14.58 -6.31 -2.77
C ILE A 162 13.14 -5.93 -2.44
N THR A 163 12.84 -5.82 -1.15
CA THR A 163 11.58 -5.27 -0.63
C THR A 163 11.60 -3.76 -0.77
N LEU A 164 10.49 -3.18 -1.23
CA LEU A 164 10.29 -1.73 -1.32
C LEU A 164 9.04 -1.35 -0.53
N HIS A 165 9.20 -0.54 0.52
CA HIS A 165 8.09 0.10 1.21
C HIS A 165 8.12 1.60 0.89
N SER A 166 7.19 2.00 0.04
CA SER A 166 7.08 3.37 -0.49
C SER A 166 6.12 4.20 0.35
N SER A 167 6.43 5.49 0.51
CA SER A 167 5.60 6.42 1.27
C SER A 167 5.58 7.82 0.69
N VAL A 168 4.42 8.46 0.82
CA VAL A 168 4.21 9.88 0.55
C VAL A 168 3.65 10.55 1.80
N SER A 169 4.39 11.50 2.33
CA SER A 169 3.98 12.31 3.49
C SER A 169 3.47 13.67 3.02
N TYR A 170 2.30 14.05 3.51
CA TYR A 170 1.64 15.33 3.26
C TYR A 170 1.56 16.12 4.56
N PHE A 171 2.09 17.34 4.58
CA PHE A 171 2.14 18.19 5.78
C PHE A 171 2.16 19.66 5.40
N LEU A 172 1.87 20.53 6.37
CA LEU A 172 2.11 21.96 6.24
C LEU A 172 3.48 22.29 6.84
N ASP A 173 4.27 23.04 6.09
CA ASP A 173 5.50 23.65 6.57
C ASP A 173 5.18 24.63 7.71
N ALA A 174 5.82 24.47 8.88
CA ALA A 174 5.46 25.21 10.08
C ALA A 174 5.73 26.71 9.95
N ASP A 175 6.82 27.08 9.28
CA ASP A 175 7.25 28.48 9.14
C ASP A 175 6.42 29.22 8.09
N THR A 176 6.14 28.57 6.97
CA THR A 176 5.50 29.21 5.81
C THR A 176 4.01 28.92 5.69
N GLY A 177 3.48 27.92 6.42
CA GLY A 177 2.12 27.41 6.26
C GLY A 177 1.86 26.78 4.89
N THR A 178 2.91 26.51 4.10
CA THR A 178 2.76 25.99 2.74
C THR A 178 2.62 24.47 2.72
N TYR A 179 1.79 23.96 1.82
CA TYR A 179 1.63 22.53 1.64
C TYR A 179 2.88 21.89 1.05
N LYS A 180 3.40 20.87 1.72
CA LYS A 180 4.59 20.12 1.32
C LYS A 180 4.28 18.64 1.12
N ILE A 181 5.06 18.03 0.25
CA ILE A 181 5.03 16.61 -0.05
C ILE A 181 6.45 16.08 0.09
N ASN A 182 6.63 15.04 0.91
CA ASN A 182 7.88 14.28 0.98
C ASN A 182 7.65 12.88 0.42
N SER A 183 8.52 12.45 -0.49
CA SER A 183 8.49 11.13 -1.11
C SER A 183 9.69 10.33 -0.64
N MET A 184 9.43 9.15 -0.08
CA MET A 184 10.45 8.29 0.49
C MET A 184 10.18 6.83 0.13
N CYS A 185 11.23 6.03 0.08
CA CYS A 185 11.14 4.59 -0.02
C CYS A 185 12.19 3.95 0.88
N THR A 186 11.75 3.02 1.72
CA THR A 186 12.65 2.18 2.48
C THR A 186 12.85 0.87 1.72
N ILE A 187 14.09 0.38 1.69
CA ILE A 187 14.48 -0.82 0.93
C ILE A 187 15.15 -1.84 1.85
N SER A 188 14.94 -3.13 1.59
CA SER A 188 15.57 -4.20 2.36
C SER A 188 15.77 -5.43 1.48
N ASP A 189 16.86 -6.17 1.70
CA ASP A 189 17.06 -7.52 1.18
C ASP A 189 16.35 -8.59 2.03
N TYR A 190 15.75 -8.21 3.15
CA TYR A 190 14.94 -9.10 3.97
C TYR A 190 13.46 -9.03 3.57
N ASN A 191 12.95 -10.10 2.96
CA ASN A 191 11.64 -10.13 2.30
C ASN A 191 10.43 -10.34 3.22
N LYS A 192 10.45 -9.74 4.42
CA LYS A 192 9.29 -9.73 5.32
C LYS A 192 8.39 -8.53 5.04
N HIS A 193 7.08 -8.77 5.10
CA HIS A 193 6.03 -7.75 4.98
C HIS A 193 5.05 -7.78 6.17
N ASP A 194 5.42 -8.47 7.24
CA ASP A 194 4.57 -8.57 8.44
C ASP A 194 4.60 -7.28 9.27
N ALA A 195 3.80 -7.23 10.34
CA ALA A 195 3.71 -6.07 11.21
C ALA A 195 5.08 -5.65 11.80
N GLN A 196 5.98 -6.59 12.06
CA GLN A 196 7.31 -6.31 12.57
C GLN A 196 8.16 -5.57 11.52
N ALA A 197 8.12 -6.03 10.26
CA ALA A 197 8.75 -5.31 9.16
C ALA A 197 8.14 -3.92 8.99
N ILE A 198 6.80 -3.80 9.02
CA ILE A 198 6.11 -2.50 8.94
C ILE A 198 6.63 -1.54 10.02
N TRP A 199 6.75 -2.00 11.27
CA TRP A 199 7.27 -1.17 12.35
C TRP A 199 8.68 -0.66 12.03
N ALA A 200 9.59 -1.51 11.55
CA ALA A 200 10.93 -1.07 11.16
C ALA A 200 10.90 -0.05 10.01
N HIS A 201 10.06 -0.28 9.00
CA HIS A 201 9.95 0.60 7.83
C HIS A 201 9.32 1.97 8.14
N ILE A 202 8.43 2.10 9.13
CA ILE A 202 7.81 3.39 9.47
C ILE A 202 8.72 4.32 10.27
N ILE A 203 9.68 3.78 11.04
CA ILE A 203 10.58 4.58 11.87
C ILE A 203 11.34 5.65 11.08
N PRO A 204 12.12 5.30 10.03
CA PRO A 204 12.90 6.31 9.30
C PRO A 204 12.00 7.30 8.56
N ILE A 205 10.77 6.91 8.20
CA ILE A 205 9.79 7.82 7.59
C ILE A 205 9.40 8.92 8.59
N ILE A 206 9.12 8.55 9.84
CA ILE A 206 8.76 9.52 10.89
C ILE A 206 9.97 10.35 11.30
N GLU A 207 11.15 9.74 11.42
CA GLU A 207 12.40 10.45 11.75
C GLU A 207 12.72 11.52 10.71
N ARG A 208 12.55 11.20 9.42
CA ARG A 208 12.75 12.16 8.34
C ARG A 208 11.81 13.36 8.41
N LEU A 209 10.61 13.20 8.97
CA LEU A 209 9.69 14.33 9.11
C LEU A 209 10.18 15.38 10.11
N LYS A 210 11.06 15.00 11.05
CA LYS A 210 11.67 15.91 12.02
C LYS A 210 12.55 16.98 11.35
N ASP A 211 13.06 16.70 10.16
CA ASP A 211 13.88 17.65 9.40
C ASP A 211 13.06 18.80 8.79
N PHE A 212 11.72 18.64 8.74
CA PHE A 212 10.81 19.66 8.22
C PHE A 212 10.01 20.36 9.32
N THR A 213 9.79 19.68 10.45
CA THR A 213 9.07 20.24 11.60
C THR A 213 9.34 19.40 12.87
N THR A 214 9.68 20.07 13.97
CA THR A 214 9.92 19.43 15.27
C THR A 214 8.64 19.20 16.08
N ASP A 215 7.52 19.73 15.60
CA ASP A 215 6.31 19.98 16.37
C ASP A 215 5.15 19.05 15.99
N ILE A 216 5.42 18.01 15.21
CA ILE A 216 4.42 17.00 14.87
C ILE A 216 3.99 16.28 16.15
N ASP A 217 2.71 16.45 16.50
CA ASP A 217 2.07 15.72 17.59
C ASP A 217 1.00 14.75 17.12
N THR A 218 0.67 14.78 15.83
CA THR A 218 -0.42 13.98 15.27
C THR A 218 0.00 13.36 13.94
N ILE A 219 -0.03 12.03 13.87
CA ILE A 219 0.26 11.27 12.65
C ILE A 219 -1.02 10.57 12.17
N HIS A 220 -1.32 10.72 10.89
CA HIS A 220 -2.36 9.98 10.21
C HIS A 220 -1.72 9.02 9.21
N PHE A 221 -1.79 7.72 9.47
CA PHE A 221 -1.41 6.70 8.51
C PHE A 221 -2.58 6.42 7.55
N LEU A 222 -2.23 6.20 6.28
CA LEU A 222 -3.13 5.73 5.25
C LEU A 222 -2.48 4.55 4.53
N THR A 223 -3.15 3.41 4.53
CA THR A 223 -2.68 2.17 3.90
C THR A 223 -3.82 1.45 3.19
N ASP A 224 -3.49 0.48 2.34
CA ASP A 224 -4.47 -0.56 2.00
C ASP A 224 -4.76 -1.45 3.23
N SER A 225 -5.59 -2.46 3.04
CA SER A 225 -6.22 -3.28 4.04
C SER A 225 -5.86 -4.78 4.05
N PRO A 226 -4.75 -5.28 3.44
CA PRO A 226 -4.42 -6.69 3.55
C PRO A 226 -4.14 -7.06 5.01
N SER A 227 -4.82 -8.10 5.49
CA SER A 227 -4.75 -8.51 6.90
C SER A 227 -3.39 -9.10 7.30
N SER A 228 -2.63 -9.63 6.34
CA SER A 228 -1.26 -10.11 6.55
C SER A 228 -0.25 -8.98 6.82
N GLN A 229 -0.59 -7.74 6.47
CA GLN A 229 0.31 -6.59 6.55
C GLN A 229 -0.28 -5.52 7.50
N TYR A 230 -1.26 -4.75 7.04
CA TYR A 230 -1.72 -3.54 7.71
C TYR A 230 -2.98 -3.71 8.58
N ARG A 231 -3.97 -4.52 8.16
CA ARG A 231 -5.24 -4.61 8.91
C ARG A 231 -5.25 -5.79 9.88
N ASN A 232 -4.50 -5.67 10.98
CA ASN A 232 -4.44 -6.70 12.02
C ASN A 232 -4.13 -6.16 13.42
N ARG A 233 -4.31 -7.02 14.42
CA ARG A 233 -4.07 -6.71 15.85
C ARG A 233 -2.67 -6.20 16.19
N LYS A 234 -1.64 -6.65 15.46
CA LYS A 234 -0.25 -6.23 15.71
C LYS A 234 -0.02 -4.78 15.31
N ILE A 235 -0.74 -4.29 14.30
CA ILE A 235 -0.71 -2.88 13.91
C ILE A 235 -1.34 -2.00 15.00
N PHE A 236 -2.38 -2.48 15.68
CA PHE A 236 -2.97 -1.76 16.83
C PHE A 236 -1.97 -1.62 17.98
N PHE A 237 -1.19 -2.67 18.23
CA PHE A 237 -0.08 -2.62 19.17
C PHE A 237 0.99 -1.61 18.73
N ILE A 238 1.45 -1.65 17.47
CA ILE A 238 2.46 -0.70 16.97
C ILE A 238 2.02 0.74 17.17
N ILE A 239 0.75 1.06 16.87
CA ILE A 239 0.18 2.40 17.04
C ILE A 239 0.41 2.92 18.47
N SER A 240 0.22 2.09 19.49
CA SER A 240 0.40 2.52 20.87
C SER A 240 1.86 2.62 21.31
N GLN A 241 2.76 1.87 20.67
CA GLN A 241 4.19 1.92 21.00
C GLN A 241 4.91 3.11 20.37
N LEU A 242 4.35 3.75 19.34
CA LEU A 242 5.03 4.83 18.63
C LEU A 242 5.44 6.01 19.54
N GLN A 243 4.65 6.32 20.57
CA GLN A 243 4.98 7.42 21.48
C GLN A 243 6.28 7.18 22.27
N GLN A 244 6.63 5.93 22.56
CA GLN A 244 7.88 5.61 23.28
C GLN A 244 9.11 6.07 22.50
N GLN A 245 9.05 6.00 21.16
CA GLN A 245 10.13 6.45 20.27
C GLN A 245 9.96 7.90 19.82
N PHE A 246 8.73 8.41 19.80
CA PHE A 246 8.40 9.77 19.41
C PHE A 246 7.61 10.46 20.54
N PRO A 247 8.28 10.99 21.58
CA PRO A 247 7.60 11.50 22.79
C PRO A 247 6.63 12.67 22.54
N ASN A 248 6.86 13.45 21.47
CA ASN A 248 5.98 14.56 21.08
C ASN A 248 4.64 14.10 20.48
N LEU A 249 4.53 12.82 20.11
CA LEU A 249 3.36 12.25 19.46
C LEU A 249 2.23 12.02 20.47
N ASN A 250 1.17 12.80 20.33
CA ASN A 250 -0.02 12.73 21.18
C ASN A 250 -1.17 11.96 20.55
N ASN A 251 -1.25 11.95 19.22
CA ASN A 251 -2.36 11.31 18.51
C ASN A 251 -1.86 10.52 17.31
N VAL A 252 -2.44 9.33 17.13
CA VAL A 252 -2.22 8.52 15.93
C VAL A 252 -3.56 8.08 15.40
N THR A 253 -3.79 8.27 14.10
CA THR A 253 -4.88 7.60 13.41
C THR A 253 -4.33 6.68 12.34
N TRP A 254 -4.90 5.48 12.23
CA TRP A 254 -4.59 4.56 11.13
C TRP A 254 -5.84 4.37 10.30
N ASN A 255 -5.77 4.79 9.04
CA ASN A 255 -6.89 4.80 8.12
C ASN A 255 -6.65 3.76 7.03
N TYR A 256 -7.65 2.93 6.78
CA TYR A 256 -7.58 1.91 5.75
C TYR A 256 -8.42 2.33 4.55
N LEU A 257 -7.85 2.16 3.36
CA LEU A 257 -8.63 2.14 2.14
C LEU A 257 -9.49 0.85 2.09
N GLU A 258 -10.56 0.92 1.30
CA GLU A 258 -11.40 -0.25 1.07
C GLU A 258 -10.66 -1.26 0.17
N SER A 259 -10.81 -2.55 0.47
CA SER A 259 -9.97 -3.61 -0.13
C SER A 259 -10.06 -3.65 -1.65
N GLY A 260 -8.91 -3.75 -2.33
CA GLY A 260 -8.84 -3.74 -3.80
C GLY A 260 -8.89 -2.34 -4.41
N HIS A 261 -8.94 -1.29 -3.59
CA HIS A 261 -8.88 0.11 -4.00
C HIS A 261 -7.71 0.84 -3.30
N GLY A 262 -6.68 0.09 -2.91
CA GLY A 262 -5.48 0.62 -2.24
C GLY A 262 -4.54 1.45 -3.12
N LYS A 263 -4.73 1.41 -4.45
CA LYS A 263 -3.81 2.09 -5.38
C LYS A 263 -3.71 3.57 -5.07
N GLY A 264 -2.47 4.06 -4.96
CA GLY A 264 -2.17 5.35 -4.40
C GLY A 264 -0.85 5.95 -4.89
N ALA A 265 -0.50 7.09 -4.29
CA ALA A 265 0.75 7.78 -4.56
C ALA A 265 2.01 6.92 -4.26
N PRO A 266 2.03 6.05 -3.22
CA PRO A 266 3.13 5.11 -2.99
C PRO A 266 3.44 4.18 -4.17
N ASP A 267 2.42 3.66 -4.87
CA ASP A 267 2.62 2.81 -6.05
C ASP A 267 3.40 3.53 -7.16
N GLY A 268 3.13 4.83 -7.33
CA GLY A 268 3.85 5.68 -8.26
C GLY A 268 5.34 5.75 -7.94
N ILE A 269 5.69 5.92 -6.66
CA ILE A 269 7.08 5.91 -6.18
C ILE A 269 7.74 4.58 -6.50
N GLY A 270 7.15 3.47 -6.06
CA GLY A 270 7.68 2.14 -6.30
C GLY A 270 7.86 1.83 -7.79
N ALA A 271 6.87 2.22 -8.62
CA ALA A 271 6.94 2.04 -10.06
C ALA A 271 8.06 2.86 -10.71
N VAL A 272 8.33 4.10 -10.27
CA VAL A 272 9.42 4.92 -10.83
C VAL A 272 10.77 4.39 -10.40
N ILE A 273 10.93 3.99 -9.13
CA ILE A 273 12.18 3.40 -8.63
C ILE A 273 12.52 2.13 -9.43
N LYS A 274 11.58 1.17 -9.52
CA LYS A 274 11.79 -0.09 -10.25
C LYS A 274 12.09 0.14 -11.75
N ARG A 275 11.35 1.05 -12.40
CA ARG A 275 11.61 1.40 -13.81
C ARG A 275 12.97 2.04 -14.02
N THR A 276 13.46 2.81 -13.04
CA THR A 276 14.79 3.44 -13.09
C THR A 276 15.89 2.38 -12.98
N ALA A 277 15.78 1.45 -12.04
CA ALA A 277 16.71 0.32 -11.93
C ALA A 277 16.71 -0.52 -13.22
N ASP A 278 15.52 -0.89 -13.72
CA ASP A 278 15.38 -1.64 -14.97
C ASP A 278 15.95 -0.90 -16.18
N ALA A 279 15.84 0.42 -16.23
CA ALA A 279 16.46 1.21 -17.29
C ALA A 279 17.98 1.11 -17.22
N CYS A 280 18.58 1.14 -16.03
CA CYS A 280 20.04 1.02 -15.88
C CYS A 280 20.55 -0.32 -16.38
N VAL A 281 19.84 -1.40 -16.05
CA VAL A 281 20.13 -2.75 -16.57
C VAL A 281 20.07 -2.79 -18.08
N ARG A 282 19.05 -2.20 -18.70
CA ARG A 282 18.95 -2.11 -20.16
C ARG A 282 20.08 -1.32 -20.81
N PHE A 283 20.74 -0.41 -20.07
CA PHE A 283 21.81 0.45 -20.58
C PHE A 283 23.23 -0.01 -20.18
N GLY A 284 23.41 -1.26 -19.76
CA GLY A 284 24.74 -1.81 -19.53
C GLY A 284 25.17 -1.90 -18.07
N GLN A 285 24.31 -1.52 -17.11
CA GLN A 285 24.68 -1.48 -15.69
C GLN A 285 24.01 -2.59 -14.89
N ASP A 286 24.79 -3.38 -14.19
CA ASP A 286 24.27 -4.42 -13.30
C ASP A 286 23.61 -3.85 -12.05
N VAL A 287 22.51 -4.49 -11.63
CA VAL A 287 21.79 -4.23 -10.38
C VAL A 287 21.57 -5.58 -9.69
N GLY A 288 22.68 -6.14 -9.23
CA GLY A 288 22.76 -7.50 -8.70
C GLY A 288 22.47 -7.61 -7.21
N THR A 289 22.73 -6.55 -6.45
CA THR A 289 22.62 -6.51 -4.99
C THR A 289 21.77 -5.33 -4.51
N LEU A 290 21.41 -5.33 -3.21
CA LEU A 290 20.77 -4.18 -2.56
C LEU A 290 21.61 -2.90 -2.67
N GLU A 291 22.93 -3.02 -2.53
CA GLU A 291 23.86 -1.89 -2.59
C GLU A 291 23.95 -1.31 -4.00
N ASP A 292 23.98 -2.16 -5.03
CA ASP A 292 23.93 -1.71 -6.43
C ASP A 292 22.63 -0.94 -6.71
N PHE A 293 21.50 -1.50 -6.23
CA PHE A 293 20.20 -0.88 -6.36
C PHE A 293 20.15 0.48 -5.68
N TRP A 294 20.62 0.57 -4.43
CA TRP A 294 20.68 1.83 -3.69
C TRP A 294 21.54 2.88 -4.41
N ASN A 295 22.75 2.50 -4.84
CA ASN A 295 23.67 3.40 -5.54
C ASN A 295 23.07 3.94 -6.84
N VAL A 296 22.43 3.07 -7.63
CA VAL A 296 21.75 3.46 -8.88
C VAL A 296 20.63 4.45 -8.62
N ILE A 297 19.76 4.15 -7.66
CA ILE A 297 18.59 5.00 -7.40
C ILE A 297 19.03 6.33 -6.80
N LYS A 298 19.93 6.33 -5.83
CA LYS A 298 20.46 7.56 -5.21
C LYS A 298 21.15 8.47 -6.23
N ALA A 299 21.88 7.91 -7.18
CA ALA A 299 22.54 8.69 -8.23
C ALA A 299 21.55 9.33 -9.22
N LYS A 300 20.45 8.64 -9.54
CA LYS A 300 19.51 9.04 -10.60
C LYS A 300 18.26 9.75 -10.09
N MET A 301 17.91 9.59 -8.81
CA MET A 301 16.68 10.10 -8.21
C MET A 301 17.00 10.98 -7.01
N LYS A 302 16.93 12.30 -7.18
CA LYS A 302 17.18 13.27 -6.10
C LYS A 302 15.93 13.65 -5.31
N ASN A 303 14.75 13.43 -5.87
CA ASN A 303 13.47 13.85 -5.29
C ASN A 303 12.79 12.76 -4.46
N ILE A 304 13.37 11.54 -4.42
CA ILE A 304 12.88 10.44 -3.62
C ILE A 304 14.01 10.01 -2.70
N GLU A 305 13.74 10.03 -1.41
CA GLU A 305 14.71 9.60 -0.42
C GLU A 305 14.69 8.09 -0.27
N ILE A 306 15.88 7.48 -0.20
CA ILE A 306 16.02 6.04 -0.07
C ILE A 306 16.76 5.74 1.24
N HIS A 307 16.16 4.88 2.05
CA HIS A 307 16.74 4.42 3.31
C HIS A 307 16.80 2.89 3.36
N ILE A 308 17.93 2.34 3.79
CA ILE A 308 18.12 0.89 3.88
C ILE A 308 17.64 0.42 5.25
N ILE A 309 16.84 -0.64 5.26
CA ILE A 309 16.39 -1.36 6.45
C ILE A 309 17.10 -2.71 6.48
N THR A 310 17.87 -2.94 7.53
CA THR A 310 18.58 -4.20 7.71
C THR A 310 17.67 -5.25 8.35
N LYS A 311 18.07 -6.52 8.23
CA LYS A 311 17.44 -7.62 8.97
C LYS A 311 17.37 -7.35 10.47
N LYS A 312 18.42 -6.74 11.04
CA LYS A 312 18.49 -6.42 12.47
C LYS A 312 17.44 -5.37 12.86
N ASP A 313 17.28 -4.32 12.06
CA ASP A 313 16.26 -3.28 12.31
C ASP A 313 14.85 -3.87 12.38
N ILE A 314 14.58 -4.91 11.59
CA ILE A 314 13.33 -5.67 11.63
C ILE A 314 13.27 -6.55 12.88
N GLU A 315 14.29 -7.35 13.14
CA GLU A 315 14.31 -8.33 14.24
C GLU A 315 14.28 -7.68 15.64
N ASP A 316 14.82 -6.47 15.79
CA ASP A 316 14.79 -5.70 17.03
C ASP A 316 13.37 -5.18 17.36
N ARG A 317 12.44 -5.13 16.40
CA ARG A 317 11.04 -4.71 16.60
C ARG A 317 10.15 -5.85 17.10
N LYS A 318 10.39 -6.30 18.32
CA LYS A 318 9.64 -7.41 18.92
C LYS A 318 8.19 -7.02 19.21
N ILE A 319 7.25 -7.83 18.70
CA ILE A 319 5.82 -7.71 18.98
C ILE A 319 5.39 -8.93 19.80
N PRO A 320 4.71 -8.76 20.95
CA PRO A 320 4.21 -9.88 21.75
C PRO A 320 3.33 -10.83 20.93
N GLN A 321 3.35 -12.12 21.29
CA GLN A 321 2.47 -13.10 20.63
C GLN A 321 1.00 -12.86 21.02
N ASN A 322 0.78 -12.57 22.31
CA ASN A 322 -0.51 -12.27 22.92
C ASN A 322 -0.76 -10.76 22.87
N VAL A 323 -1.25 -10.27 21.73
CA VAL A 323 -1.74 -8.88 21.61
C VAL A 323 -3.27 -8.87 21.50
N ASN A 324 -3.89 -7.87 22.13
CA ASN A 324 -5.34 -7.71 22.20
C ASN A 324 -6.00 -7.71 20.81
N ILE A 325 -7.15 -8.38 20.70
CA ILE A 325 -7.89 -8.54 19.44
C ILE A 325 -9.14 -7.68 19.47
N PHE A 326 -9.37 -6.90 18.40
CA PHE A 326 -10.65 -6.23 18.21
C PHE A 326 -11.62 -7.14 17.46
N LYS A 327 -12.72 -7.55 18.08
CA LYS A 327 -13.80 -8.25 17.38
C LYS A 327 -14.38 -7.33 16.31
N GLY A 328 -14.31 -7.76 15.05
CA GLY A 328 -14.71 -6.91 13.91
C GLY A 328 -13.57 -6.15 13.26
N THR A 329 -12.29 -6.51 13.49
CA THR A 329 -11.09 -5.94 12.83
C THR A 329 -11.29 -5.73 11.32
N MET A 330 -11.90 -6.69 10.61
CA MET A 330 -12.08 -6.59 9.15
C MET A 330 -13.10 -5.52 8.72
N SER A 331 -13.93 -5.03 9.65
CA SER A 331 -14.89 -3.95 9.41
C SER A 331 -14.31 -2.56 9.73
N VAL A 332 -13.10 -2.49 10.30
CA VAL A 332 -12.46 -1.24 10.72
C VAL A 332 -11.85 -0.54 9.51
N HIS A 333 -12.14 0.75 9.38
CA HIS A 333 -11.45 1.64 8.42
C HIS A 333 -10.72 2.80 9.10
N GLN A 334 -10.95 3.03 10.38
CA GLN A 334 -10.18 4.02 11.15
C GLN A 334 -9.95 3.52 12.58
N VAL A 335 -8.69 3.54 12.99
CA VAL A 335 -8.25 3.35 14.36
C VAL A 335 -7.77 4.70 14.87
N LEU A 336 -8.16 5.07 16.08
CA LEU A 336 -7.70 6.29 16.73
C LEU A 336 -7.08 5.94 18.08
N TRP A 337 -5.90 6.48 18.32
CA TRP A 337 -5.18 6.36 19.58
C TRP A 337 -4.73 7.75 20.02
N SER A 338 -4.70 7.97 21.33
CA SER A 338 -4.17 9.20 21.93
C SER A 338 -3.41 8.84 23.20
N SER A 339 -2.31 9.52 23.46
CA SER A 339 -1.51 9.36 24.68
C SER A 339 -2.31 9.65 25.95
N ASN A 340 -3.33 10.51 25.86
CA ASN A 340 -4.20 10.89 26.96
C ASN A 340 -5.35 9.89 27.21
N ASN A 341 -5.45 8.82 26.41
CA ASN A 341 -6.54 7.86 26.51
C ASN A 341 -6.00 6.43 26.64
N LEU A 342 -6.51 5.71 27.64
CA LEU A 342 -6.19 4.30 27.88
C LEU A 342 -6.77 3.36 26.81
N ARG A 343 -7.68 3.87 25.98
CA ARG A 343 -8.41 3.08 24.98
C ARG A 343 -8.18 3.58 23.56
N MET A 344 -8.05 2.63 22.65
CA MET A 344 -8.18 2.87 21.22
C MET A 344 -9.65 2.91 20.82
N THR A 345 -9.97 3.81 19.90
CA THR A 345 -11.30 3.91 19.29
C THR A 345 -11.26 3.29 17.90
N PHE A 346 -12.27 2.47 17.58
CA PHE A 346 -12.42 1.83 16.27
C PHE A 346 -13.66 2.36 15.56
N ARG A 347 -13.52 2.68 14.27
CA ARG A 347 -14.63 3.15 13.43
C ARG A 347 -14.70 2.38 12.11
N LYS A 348 -15.94 2.17 11.66
CA LYS A 348 -16.24 1.45 10.41
C LYS A 348 -15.93 2.27 9.15
N LEU A 349 -15.81 3.59 9.31
CA LEU A 349 -15.46 4.58 8.28
C LEU A 349 -14.65 5.71 8.94
N SER A 350 -13.71 6.30 8.21
CA SER A 350 -12.91 7.43 8.71
C SER A 350 -13.77 8.67 8.91
N CYS A 351 -13.61 9.30 10.08
CA CYS A 351 -14.22 10.58 10.42
C CYS A 351 -13.18 11.45 11.14
N PHE A 352 -13.07 12.70 10.72
CA PHE A 352 -12.15 13.70 11.30
C PHE A 352 -12.88 14.87 11.96
N PHE A 353 -14.22 14.81 11.99
CA PHE A 353 -15.08 15.82 12.62
C PHE A 353 -15.50 15.46 14.05
N CYS A 354 -15.45 14.16 14.40
CA CYS A 354 -15.79 13.68 15.75
C CYS A 354 -14.52 13.40 16.55
N GLN A 355 -14.49 13.88 17.79
CA GLN A 355 -13.37 13.71 18.71
C GLN A 355 -13.06 12.22 18.98
N ASN A 356 -11.79 11.91 19.26
CA ASN A 356 -11.37 10.59 19.72
C ASN A 356 -11.92 10.29 21.12
N GLY A 357 -12.18 9.02 21.44
CA GLY A 357 -12.66 8.58 22.75
C GLY A 357 -14.17 8.74 22.97
N ILE A 358 -14.90 9.29 21.99
CA ILE A 358 -16.36 9.40 22.03
C ILE A 358 -17.01 8.67 20.85
N GLU A 359 -18.29 8.33 21.03
CA GLU A 359 -19.09 7.78 19.94
C GLU A 359 -19.22 8.80 18.81
N CYS A 360 -19.00 8.32 17.58
CA CYS A 360 -19.09 9.14 16.39
C CYS A 360 -20.57 9.44 16.09
N SER A 361 -20.95 10.72 16.06
CA SER A 361 -22.32 11.17 15.77
C SER A 361 -22.83 10.73 14.38
N HIS A 362 -21.93 10.40 13.45
CA HIS A 362 -22.28 9.84 12.13
C HIS A 362 -22.60 8.33 12.19
N GLY A 363 -22.61 7.71 13.38
CA GLY A 363 -22.89 6.30 13.57
C GLY A 363 -21.76 5.38 13.07
N TYR A 364 -20.52 5.87 13.01
CA TYR A 364 -19.37 5.09 12.53
C TYR A 364 -18.65 4.31 13.63
N HIS A 365 -18.99 4.54 14.89
CA HIS A 365 -18.35 3.89 16.03
C HIS A 365 -18.56 2.37 15.98
N LEU A 366 -17.49 1.61 16.21
CA LEU A 366 -17.53 0.15 16.33
C LEU A 366 -17.28 -0.32 17.76
N GLY A 367 -16.49 0.41 18.53
CA GLY A 367 -16.14 0.06 19.91
C GLY A 367 -14.79 0.62 20.33
N TYR A 368 -14.37 0.20 21.52
CA TYR A 368 -13.09 0.54 22.14
C TYR A 368 -12.26 -0.73 22.40
N MET A 369 -10.95 -0.57 22.55
CA MET A 369 -10.05 -1.61 23.08
C MET A 369 -9.08 -0.98 24.06
N ASP A 370 -8.91 -1.59 25.22
CA ASP A 370 -7.87 -1.20 26.17
C ASP A 370 -6.48 -1.59 25.64
N VAL A 371 -5.54 -0.67 25.80
CA VAL A 371 -4.16 -0.85 25.37
C VAL A 371 -3.27 -1.00 26.59
N PRO A 372 -2.39 -2.02 26.66
CA PRO A 372 -1.37 -2.08 27.70
C PRO A 372 -0.45 -0.86 27.60
N GLN A 373 -0.29 -0.09 28.69
CA GLN A 373 0.29 1.24 28.64
C GLN A 373 1.81 1.24 28.49
N THR A 374 2.51 0.17 28.90
CA THR A 374 3.98 0.13 28.87
C THR A 374 4.54 -1.25 28.57
N ILE A 375 5.76 -1.28 28.01
CA ILE A 375 6.58 -2.49 27.91
C ILE A 375 6.73 -3.16 29.29
N ILE A 376 6.73 -2.41 30.40
CA ILE A 376 6.86 -2.94 31.76
C ILE A 376 5.62 -3.75 32.18
N GLU A 377 4.41 -3.22 31.99
CA GLU A 377 3.17 -3.98 32.24
C GLU A 377 3.08 -5.23 31.36
N LEU A 378 3.56 -5.12 30.12
CA LEU A 378 3.66 -6.25 29.19
C LEU A 378 4.75 -7.25 29.58
N GLU A 379 5.89 -6.80 30.10
CA GLU A 379 6.98 -7.66 30.57
C GLU A 379 6.57 -8.37 31.85
N GLU A 380 5.82 -7.73 32.75
CA GLU A 380 5.21 -8.37 33.91
C GLU A 380 4.12 -9.37 33.50
N GLU A 381 3.22 -9.03 32.57
CA GLU A 381 2.25 -10.00 32.02
C GLU A 381 2.94 -11.16 31.30
N LEU A 382 3.99 -10.89 30.51
CA LEU A 382 4.77 -11.91 29.79
C LEU A 382 5.56 -12.81 30.75
N LEU A 383 6.12 -12.23 31.83
CA LEU A 383 6.81 -12.98 32.87
C LEU A 383 5.80 -13.85 33.63
N ASN A 384 4.62 -13.32 33.95
CA ASN A 384 3.55 -14.08 34.61
C ASN A 384 3.01 -15.21 33.72
N ASP A 385 2.75 -14.97 32.44
CA ASP A 385 2.34 -16.01 31.46
C ASP A 385 3.44 -17.09 31.32
N PHE A 386 4.72 -16.69 31.27
CA PHE A 386 5.85 -17.62 31.20
C PHE A 386 5.96 -18.47 32.48
N LEU A 387 5.77 -17.86 33.65
CA LEU A 387 5.74 -18.56 34.92
C LEU A 387 4.53 -19.50 34.97
N GLU A 388 3.32 -19.08 34.62
CA GLU A 388 2.14 -19.96 34.66
C GLU A 388 2.25 -21.15 33.71
N THR A 389 2.89 -20.98 32.55
CA THR A 389 3.05 -22.06 31.56
C THR A 389 4.22 -22.99 31.83
N ASN A 390 5.26 -22.54 32.55
CA ASN A 390 6.49 -23.32 32.78
C ASN A 390 6.76 -23.68 34.25
N THR A 391 5.92 -23.22 35.17
CA THR A 391 6.05 -23.54 36.59
C THR A 391 4.99 -24.59 36.96
N THR A 392 5.42 -25.83 37.18
CA THR A 392 4.56 -26.85 37.81
C THR A 392 4.44 -26.55 39.32
N PRO A 393 3.40 -27.07 40.01
CA PRO A 393 3.28 -26.95 41.47
C PRO A 393 4.53 -27.43 42.23
N GLU A 394 5.31 -28.30 41.61
CA GLU A 394 6.57 -28.86 42.13
C GLU A 394 7.68 -27.79 42.18
N ILE A 395 7.81 -26.94 41.17
CA ILE A 395 8.82 -25.86 41.12
C ILE A 395 8.47 -24.73 42.11
N ILE A 396 7.16 -24.43 42.28
CA ILE A 396 6.69 -23.45 43.27
C ILE A 396 7.02 -23.93 44.70
N ASN A 397 6.88 -25.23 44.96
CA ASN A 397 7.26 -25.85 46.24
C ASN A 397 8.78 -25.87 46.48
N GLU A 398 9.62 -25.95 45.44
CA GLU A 398 11.07 -25.82 45.59
C GLU A 398 11.50 -24.39 45.92
N ILE A 399 10.90 -23.39 45.28
CA ILE A 399 11.21 -21.97 45.52
C ILE A 399 10.71 -21.50 46.90
N THR A 400 9.56 -21.99 47.35
CA THR A 400 8.99 -21.63 48.67
C THR A 400 9.64 -22.36 49.84
N ASN A 401 10.39 -23.45 49.60
CA ASN A 401 11.06 -24.23 50.65
C ASN A 401 12.59 -24.06 50.70
N SER A 402 13.20 -23.15 49.95
CA SER A 402 14.61 -22.80 50.13
C SER A 402 14.78 -21.75 51.23
N PRO A 403 15.41 -22.08 52.38
CA PRO A 403 15.71 -21.09 53.41
C PRO A 403 17.06 -20.44 53.06
N GLU A 404 17.05 -19.33 52.30
CA GLU A 404 18.11 -18.30 52.29
C GLU A 404 17.94 -17.30 51.13
N ILE A 405 16.89 -16.47 51.11
CA ILE A 405 16.98 -15.08 50.59
C ILE A 405 16.02 -14.19 51.38
N LEU A 406 16.37 -13.91 52.62
CA LEU A 406 15.80 -12.82 53.42
C LEU A 406 16.99 -12.10 54.05
N ASN A 407 17.61 -11.19 53.29
CA ASN A 407 18.32 -9.98 53.73
C ASN A 407 19.30 -9.49 52.66
N SER A 408 18.81 -8.81 51.62
CA SER A 408 19.61 -7.82 50.87
C SER A 408 18.75 -6.93 49.97
N THR A 409 17.70 -6.31 50.51
CA THR A 409 17.00 -5.22 49.79
C THR A 409 16.41 -4.21 50.76
N SER A 410 17.27 -3.66 51.62
CA SER A 410 16.92 -2.53 52.47
C SER A 410 18.17 -1.76 52.88
N GLN A 411 18.92 -1.26 51.88
CA GLN A 411 19.88 -0.15 52.03
C GLN A 411 20.46 0.21 50.65
N ALA A 412 19.92 1.26 50.03
CA ALA A 412 20.64 2.21 49.16
C ALA A 412 19.65 3.13 48.41
N THR A 413 18.85 3.88 49.16
CA THR A 413 18.41 5.21 48.72
C THR A 413 19.18 6.23 49.56
N HIS A 414 19.67 7.29 48.90
CA HIS A 414 20.48 8.41 49.39
C HIS A 414 22.01 8.25 49.35
N ALA A 415 22.62 8.73 48.26
CA ALA A 415 23.67 9.74 48.32
C ALA A 415 23.84 10.42 46.96
N SER A 416 23.60 11.73 46.94
CA SER A 416 23.81 12.63 45.81
C SER A 416 25.28 13.08 45.72
N LEU A 417 25.61 13.68 44.57
CA LEU A 417 26.58 14.76 44.31
C LEU A 417 28.03 14.41 43.89
N ASN A 418 28.36 15.04 42.76
CA ASN A 418 29.64 15.63 42.33
C ASN A 418 30.80 14.71 41.92
N CYS A 419 31.21 14.84 40.65
CA CYS A 419 32.51 15.45 40.35
C CYS A 419 32.60 15.90 38.88
N GLU A 420 33.08 17.12 38.71
CA GLU A 420 33.40 17.79 37.44
C GLU A 420 34.75 17.32 36.87
N ASN A 421 34.93 17.64 35.58
CA ASN A 421 36.19 17.96 34.88
C ASN A 421 37.24 16.86 34.68
N GLN A 422 37.52 16.55 33.40
CA GLN A 422 38.80 16.94 32.79
C GLN A 422 38.77 16.90 31.25
N GLU A 423 39.37 17.96 30.70
CA GLU A 423 39.60 18.26 29.29
C GLU A 423 40.64 17.32 28.63
N GLY A 424 40.57 17.19 27.30
CA GLY A 424 41.60 16.53 26.51
C GLY A 424 41.40 16.72 25.01
N GLN A 425 41.99 17.80 24.48
CA GLN A 425 42.04 18.17 23.06
C GLN A 425 42.80 17.14 22.21
N SER A 426 42.37 16.94 20.95
CA SER A 426 43.30 16.88 19.81
C SER A 426 42.57 17.14 18.48
N GLN A 427 42.98 18.24 17.84
CA GLN A 427 42.68 18.60 16.46
C GLN A 427 43.54 17.76 15.51
N ASN A 428 43.03 17.42 14.33
CA ASN A 428 43.84 17.34 13.12
C ASN A 428 43.01 17.66 11.87
N VAL A 429 43.50 18.67 11.16
CA VAL A 429 43.08 19.20 9.86
C VAL A 429 43.87 18.48 8.78
N ILE A 430 43.25 18.00 7.70
CA ILE A 430 43.88 17.92 6.35
C ILE A 430 42.85 18.23 5.26
N GLU A 431 43.29 19.09 4.35
CA GLU A 431 42.58 19.78 3.27
C GLU A 431 42.23 18.92 2.04
N ALA A 432 41.37 19.54 1.21
CA ALA A 432 40.82 19.12 -0.06
C ALA A 432 41.84 18.89 -1.19
N ASN A 433 41.42 18.14 -2.20
CA ASN A 433 41.88 18.36 -3.57
C ASN A 433 40.77 18.09 -4.59
N ALA A 434 40.37 19.16 -5.28
CA ALA A 434 39.46 19.15 -6.42
C ALA A 434 40.23 18.82 -7.70
N LYS A 435 39.66 17.98 -8.56
CA LYS A 435 40.03 17.94 -9.99
C LYS A 435 38.76 17.93 -10.86
N SER A 436 38.67 19.03 -11.62
CA SER A 436 37.76 19.29 -12.72
C SER A 436 37.94 18.27 -13.85
N THR A 437 36.85 17.74 -14.40
CA THR A 437 36.82 17.27 -15.80
C THR A 437 35.44 17.52 -16.41
N THR A 438 35.48 18.01 -17.64
CA THR A 438 34.39 18.61 -18.42
C THR A 438 33.46 17.60 -19.09
N THR A 439 32.17 17.76 -18.80
CA THR A 439 30.95 17.61 -19.62
C THR A 439 30.87 16.59 -20.77
N LYS A 440 29.88 15.68 -20.66
CA LYS A 440 28.96 15.33 -21.76
C LYS A 440 27.52 15.47 -21.26
N VAL A 441 26.80 16.44 -21.82
CA VAL A 441 25.40 16.72 -21.51
C VAL A 441 24.53 15.63 -22.11
N VAL A 442 23.98 14.75 -21.27
CA VAL A 442 22.87 13.87 -21.63
C VAL A 442 21.60 14.52 -21.09
N LYS A 443 20.62 14.78 -21.95
CA LYS A 443 19.28 15.24 -21.54
C LYS A 443 18.63 14.15 -20.69
N ILE A 444 18.67 14.30 -19.37
CA ILE A 444 17.90 13.51 -18.41
C ILE A 444 16.50 14.13 -18.34
N LEU A 445 15.46 13.29 -18.30
CA LEU A 445 14.05 13.66 -18.08
C LEU A 445 13.81 14.18 -16.65
N SER A 446 14.63 15.11 -16.16
CA SER A 446 14.56 15.63 -14.78
C SER A 446 13.55 16.77 -14.59
N ASP A 447 12.93 17.26 -15.68
CA ASP A 447 12.04 18.43 -15.60
C ASP A 447 10.55 18.08 -15.64
N VAL A 448 10.19 16.81 -15.42
CA VAL A 448 8.78 16.49 -15.15
C VAL A 448 8.47 16.84 -13.70
N ARG A 449 8.04 18.08 -13.47
CA ARG A 449 7.19 18.41 -12.31
C ARG A 449 5.90 17.61 -12.48
N LEU A 450 5.89 16.39 -11.95
CA LEU A 450 4.65 15.62 -11.81
C LEU A 450 3.83 16.26 -10.70
N HIS A 451 3.05 17.29 -11.07
CA HIS A 451 1.92 17.72 -10.26
C HIS A 451 0.90 16.58 -10.25
N TRP A 452 0.99 15.71 -9.24
CA TRP A 452 -0.13 14.86 -8.84
C TRP A 452 -1.13 15.72 -8.07
N SER A 453 -1.72 16.73 -8.72
CA SER A 453 -3.08 17.05 -8.36
C SER A 453 -3.89 15.81 -8.68
N ASN A 454 -4.71 15.36 -7.75
CA ASN A 454 -5.82 14.46 -8.07
C ASN A 454 -6.45 15.02 -9.34
N THR A 455 -6.26 14.41 -10.51
CA THR A 455 -7.11 14.72 -11.65
C THR A 455 -8.48 14.23 -11.22
N PRO A 456 -9.44 15.10 -10.87
CA PRO A 456 -10.78 14.62 -10.77
C PRO A 456 -11.16 14.24 -12.20
N PHE A 457 -11.78 13.09 -12.38
CA PHE A 457 -12.47 12.79 -13.63
C PHE A 457 -13.56 13.86 -13.82
N TYR A 458 -13.20 14.94 -14.52
CA TYR A 458 -14.05 16.01 -15.03
C TYR A 458 -13.41 16.57 -16.30
N ILE A 459 -13.91 16.15 -17.47
CA ILE A 459 -14.38 17.07 -18.52
C ILE A 459 -15.64 16.43 -19.13
N ASN A 460 -16.80 16.95 -18.76
CA ASN A 460 -17.97 16.99 -19.64
C ASN A 460 -18.35 18.47 -19.71
N THR A 461 -17.97 19.13 -20.80
CA THR A 461 -18.47 20.47 -21.10
C THR A 461 -19.86 20.35 -21.73
N PRO A 462 -20.89 21.03 -21.20
CA PRO A 462 -22.17 21.16 -21.87
C PRO A 462 -22.01 22.08 -23.09
N SER A 463 -22.69 21.73 -24.17
CA SER A 463 -22.89 22.58 -25.34
C SER A 463 -23.45 23.95 -24.95
N SER A 464 -22.70 25.03 -25.22
CA SER A 464 -23.28 26.38 -25.31
C SER A 464 -22.91 26.99 -26.66
N SER A 465 -23.94 27.18 -27.48
CA SER A 465 -23.97 28.01 -28.67
C SER A 465 -23.33 29.38 -28.44
N ARG A 466 -22.40 29.77 -29.31
CA ARG A 466 -22.16 31.17 -29.70
C ARG A 466 -21.42 31.21 -31.03
N THR A 467 -22.06 31.85 -31.98
CA THR A 467 -21.63 32.20 -33.34
C THR A 467 -20.32 32.99 -33.36
N PRO A 468 -19.44 32.81 -34.37
CA PRO A 468 -18.29 33.68 -34.57
C PRO A 468 -18.60 34.80 -35.57
N PRO A 469 -18.00 36.00 -35.45
CA PRO A 469 -18.00 36.97 -36.53
C PRO A 469 -16.85 36.67 -37.51
N PHE A 470 -17.22 36.78 -38.79
CA PHE A 470 -16.36 36.80 -39.97
C PHE A 470 -15.20 37.81 -39.87
N LYS A 471 -14.05 37.44 -40.45
CA LYS A 471 -13.30 38.29 -41.39
C LYS A 471 -12.43 37.44 -42.32
N ASN A 472 -12.72 37.60 -43.61
CA ASN A 472 -12.09 36.98 -44.78
C ASN A 472 -10.61 37.41 -44.94
N PHE A 473 -9.78 36.54 -45.52
CA PHE A 473 -9.03 36.86 -46.75
C PHE A 473 -8.72 35.57 -47.54
N TYR A 474 -8.85 35.68 -48.86
CA TYR A 474 -8.92 34.66 -49.90
C TYR A 474 -7.57 33.99 -50.25
N ALA A 475 -7.60 32.70 -50.64
CA ALA A 475 -7.17 32.20 -51.96
C ALA A 475 -7.44 30.69 -52.12
N LEU A 476 -7.95 30.31 -53.30
CA LEU A 476 -8.53 29.02 -53.73
C LEU A 476 -7.47 28.01 -54.29
N PRO A 477 -7.86 26.76 -54.64
CA PRO A 477 -7.08 25.53 -54.47
C PRO A 477 -6.63 24.90 -55.81
N LEU A 478 -5.77 23.87 -55.74
CA LEU A 478 -5.57 22.94 -56.85
C LEU A 478 -5.51 21.48 -56.40
N THR A 479 -6.13 20.65 -57.24
CA THR A 479 -6.52 19.25 -57.06
C THR A 479 -5.55 18.23 -57.70
N LYS A 480 -5.62 16.99 -57.19
CA LYS A 480 -5.49 15.67 -57.88
C LYS A 480 -4.14 15.21 -58.48
N LYS A 481 -3.74 14.02 -57.98
CA LYS A 481 -3.26 12.77 -58.65
C LYS A 481 -2.41 12.90 -59.93
N GLN A 482 -1.24 12.24 -59.93
CA GLN A 482 -0.94 11.14 -60.88
C GLN A 482 0.32 10.34 -60.52
N LYS A 483 0.22 9.01 -60.73
CA LYS A 483 1.27 7.97 -60.69
C LYS A 483 2.17 8.09 -61.92
N ILE A 484 3.48 7.85 -61.77
CA ILE A 484 4.33 7.29 -62.85
C ILE A 484 5.28 6.22 -62.27
N LYS A 485 5.35 5.08 -62.96
CA LYS A 485 6.21 3.90 -62.77
C LYS A 485 7.59 4.11 -63.40
N THR A 486 8.61 3.41 -62.92
CA THR A 486 9.66 2.67 -63.69
C THR A 486 10.51 1.89 -62.66
N LYS A 487 10.45 0.55 -62.52
CA LYS A 487 10.88 -0.63 -63.31
C LYS A 487 12.38 -0.98 -63.24
N THR A 488 12.68 -2.14 -62.61
CA THR A 488 13.71 -3.17 -62.95
C THR A 488 15.19 -2.82 -62.68
N SER A 489 16.14 -3.68 -62.24
CA SER A 489 16.34 -5.15 -62.19
C SER A 489 17.68 -5.40 -61.42
N ILE A 490 17.89 -6.43 -60.57
CA ILE A 490 18.57 -7.76 -60.77
C ILE A 490 19.31 -8.03 -59.44
N GLU A 491 18.89 -8.97 -58.59
CA GLU A 491 19.30 -10.38 -58.47
C GLU A 491 20.75 -10.66 -58.03
N MET A 492 20.92 -11.27 -56.84
CA MET A 492 21.69 -12.52 -56.68
C MET A 492 21.31 -13.27 -55.39
N ARG A 493 21.13 -14.59 -55.56
CA ARG A 493 20.71 -15.66 -54.63
C ARG A 493 21.86 -16.21 -53.78
N ILE A 494 21.51 -16.91 -52.69
CA ILE A 494 21.89 -18.30 -52.27
C ILE A 494 21.34 -18.46 -50.83
N GLU A 495 20.21 -19.17 -50.61
CA GLU A 495 20.10 -20.57 -50.08
C GLU A 495 20.89 -20.78 -48.77
N THR A 496 20.30 -21.16 -47.62
CA THR A 496 19.66 -22.46 -47.36
C THR A 496 18.74 -22.50 -46.12
N ASP A 497 17.83 -23.47 -46.18
CA ASP A 497 17.23 -24.29 -45.12
C ASP A 497 16.11 -23.75 -44.22
N GLY A 498 14.93 -24.27 -44.53
CA GLY A 498 13.74 -24.16 -43.73
C GLY A 498 13.73 -25.10 -42.52
N THR A 499 13.08 -24.65 -41.47
CA THR A 499 12.24 -25.54 -40.67
C THR A 499 11.05 -24.72 -40.16
N LYS A 500 9.86 -25.17 -40.56
CA LYS A 500 8.57 -24.72 -40.05
C LYS A 500 8.46 -25.14 -38.57
N ASN A 501 7.94 -24.27 -37.71
CA ASN A 501 6.65 -24.52 -37.03
C ASN A 501 6.25 -23.42 -36.04
N LYS A 502 4.99 -22.99 -36.23
CA LYS A 502 3.99 -22.56 -35.23
C LYS A 502 4.25 -21.26 -34.47
N GLU A 503 3.69 -20.21 -35.05
CA GLU A 503 3.09 -19.07 -34.35
C GLU A 503 2.13 -19.57 -33.26
N ASN A 504 2.43 -19.24 -32.01
CA ASN A 504 1.45 -19.10 -30.93
C ASN A 504 1.44 -17.61 -30.57
N GLU A 505 0.45 -16.90 -31.10
CA GLU A 505 0.00 -15.61 -30.57
C GLU A 505 -0.71 -15.89 -29.25
N ASP A 506 -0.08 -15.52 -28.13
CA ASP A 506 -0.72 -15.38 -26.82
C ASP A 506 -0.12 -14.13 -26.15
N ASP A 507 -0.38 -12.96 -26.74
CA ASP A 507 -0.29 -11.66 -26.08
C ASP A 507 -1.69 -11.30 -25.59
N ASP A 508 -2.02 -11.68 -24.36
CA ASP A 508 -3.23 -11.22 -23.69
C ASP A 508 -2.84 -10.29 -22.53
N ASP A 509 -3.03 -9.00 -22.80
CA ASP A 509 -2.82 -7.85 -21.94
C ASP A 509 -3.39 -8.04 -20.53
N PHE A 510 -2.48 -7.98 -19.56
CA PHE A 510 -2.78 -7.75 -18.15
C PHE A 510 -3.44 -6.38 -17.95
N LYS A 511 -4.77 -6.35 -17.86
CA LYS A 511 -5.52 -5.21 -17.30
C LYS A 511 -5.94 -5.52 -15.87
N ILE A 512 -5.18 -4.97 -14.92
CA ILE A 512 -5.45 -4.96 -13.48
C ILE A 512 -6.21 -3.66 -13.16
N PHE A 513 -7.47 -3.79 -12.71
CA PHE A 513 -8.29 -2.70 -12.15
C PHE A 513 -7.63 -2.06 -10.95
#